data_AF-A0A7V9J842-F1
#
_entry.id   AF-A0A7V9J842-F1
#
_cell.length_a   1.000
_cell.length_b   1.000
_cell.length_c   1.000
_cell.angle_alpha   90.00
_cell.angle_beta   90.00
_cell.angle_gamma   90.00
#
_symmetry.space_group_name_H-M   'P 1'
#
loop_
_entity.id
_entity.type
_entity.pdbx_description
1 polymer ?
#
loop_
_entity_poly.entity_id
_entity_poly.type
_entity_poly.pdbx_seq_one_letter_code
_entity_poly.pdbx_strand_id
1 'polypeptide(L)'
;MTDLSERRRLRTPSDSDTSVDPVLVEIVEGYLASVEMEVETAIGRTSRSPMIRDAHDYRAGIHDRHLRKLTGRSYSALVHPVVRD
;
A
#
# COMPACT_ATOMS: atom_id res chain seq x y z
N MET A 1 40.21 5.12 4.73
CA MET A 1 39.05 5.90 5.21
C MET A 1 38.05 5.93 4.06
N THR A 2 37.26 4.86 3.96
CA THR A 2 36.42 4.56 2.79
C THR A 2 35.27 5.56 2.70
N ASP A 3 35.16 6.20 1.54
CA ASP A 3 34.17 7.21 1.23
C ASP A 3 32.75 6.63 1.27
N LEU A 4 31.93 7.13 2.19
CA LEU A 4 30.53 6.72 2.40
C LEU A 4 29.58 7.35 1.35
N SER A 5 30.11 8.17 0.44
CA SER A 5 29.35 8.95 -0.54
C SER A 5 28.81 8.15 -1.72
N GLU A 6 29.22 6.89 -1.89
CA GLU A 6 28.77 6.04 -3.02
C GLU A 6 27.46 5.26 -2.76
N ARG A 7 26.94 5.23 -1.52
CA ARG A 7 25.90 4.25 -1.16
C ARG A 7 24.44 4.58 -1.49
N ARG A 8 24.10 5.73 -2.10
CA ARG A 8 22.67 5.98 -2.41
C ARG A 8 22.43 7.05 -3.48
N ARG A 9 22.93 6.85 -4.70
CA ARG A 9 22.26 7.45 -5.87
C ARG A 9 20.99 6.65 -6.14
N LEU A 10 19.86 7.14 -5.62
CA LEU A 10 18.54 6.78 -6.14
C LEU A 10 18.53 7.14 -7.63
N ARG A 11 18.75 6.14 -8.47
CA ARG A 11 18.66 6.25 -9.92
C ARG A 11 17.21 6.64 -10.26
N THR A 12 17.00 7.86 -10.74
CA THR A 12 15.74 8.24 -11.36
C THR A 12 15.62 7.42 -12.65
N PRO A 13 14.56 6.61 -12.84
CA PRO A 13 14.39 5.90 -14.09
C PRO A 13 14.18 6.92 -15.21
N SER A 14 15.04 6.90 -16.21
CA SER A 14 14.88 7.65 -17.45
C SER A 14 13.78 6.99 -18.29
N ASP A 15 12.87 7.81 -18.85
CA ASP A 15 11.62 7.46 -19.56
C ASP A 15 11.75 6.62 -20.85
N SER A 16 12.87 5.94 -21.09
CA SER A 16 13.01 5.03 -22.23
C SER A 16 13.64 3.72 -21.76
N ASP A 17 12.80 2.67 -21.73
CA ASP A 17 13.15 1.26 -21.54
C ASP A 17 13.21 0.72 -20.10
N THR A 18 12.12 0.88 -19.33
CA THR A 18 11.89 0.05 -18.13
C THR A 18 10.59 -0.71 -18.32
N SER A 19 10.62 -1.78 -19.12
CA SER A 19 9.58 -2.80 -18.99
C SER A 19 9.68 -3.35 -17.56
N VAL A 20 8.72 -3.01 -16.71
CA VAL A 20 8.66 -3.57 -15.36
C VAL A 20 8.53 -5.09 -15.50
N ASP A 21 9.40 -5.83 -14.82
CA ASP A 21 9.41 -7.30 -14.87
C ASP A 21 8.02 -7.82 -14.43
N PRO A 22 7.31 -8.59 -15.27
CA PRO A 22 5.98 -9.10 -14.93
C PRO A 22 5.98 -10.00 -13.68
N VAL A 23 7.08 -10.72 -13.40
CA VAL A 23 7.19 -11.52 -12.18
C VAL A 23 7.28 -10.62 -10.96
N LEU A 24 7.99 -9.50 -11.05
CA LEU A 24 8.06 -8.52 -9.98
C LEU A 24 6.70 -7.87 -9.73
N VAL A 25 5.93 -7.58 -10.79
CA VAL A 25 4.55 -7.08 -10.67
C VAL A 25 3.70 -8.06 -9.88
N GLU A 26 3.70 -9.35 -10.25
CA GLU A 26 2.92 -10.37 -9.56
C GLU A 26 3.31 -10.53 -8.08
N ILE A 27 4.61 -10.52 -7.77
CA ILE A 27 5.10 -10.58 -6.39
C ILE A 27 4.59 -9.39 -5.58
N VAL A 28 4.70 -8.17 -6.12
CA VAL A 28 4.25 -6.96 -5.45
C VAL A 28 2.75 -6.96 -5.26
N GLU A 29 1.98 -7.32 -6.29
CA GLU A 29 0.52 -7.43 -6.20
C GLU A 29 0.09 -8.43 -5.13
N GLY A 30 0.68 -9.63 -5.13
CA GLY A 30 0.40 -10.65 -4.13
C GLY A 30 0.75 -10.20 -2.70
N TYR A 31 1.87 -9.51 -2.54
CA TYR A 31 2.28 -8.98 -1.25
C TYR A 31 1.34 -7.87 -0.76
N LEU A 32 0.96 -6.93 -1.62
CA LEU A 32 0.02 -5.85 -1.25
C LEU A 32 -1.35 -6.42 -0.86
N ALA A 33 -1.85 -7.43 -1.59
CA ALA A 33 -3.08 -8.13 -1.22
C ALA A 33 -2.98 -8.83 0.14
N SER A 34 -1.82 -9.43 0.45
CA SER A 34 -1.54 -10.02 1.77
C SER A 34 -1.57 -8.97 2.87
N VAL A 35 -0.96 -7.81 2.66
CA VAL A 35 -0.93 -6.72 3.64
C VAL A 35 -2.34 -6.20 3.93
N GLU A 36 -3.17 -5.99 2.90
CA GLU A 36 -4.57 -5.60 3.10
C GLU A 36 -5.33 -6.62 3.96
N MET A 37 -5.15 -7.91 3.67
CA MET A 37 -5.79 -9.00 4.43
C MET A 37 -5.33 -9.05 5.89
N GLU A 38 -4.04 -8.87 6.14
CA GLU A 38 -3.48 -8.84 7.49
C GLU A 38 -4.06 -7.68 8.29
N VAL A 39 -4.08 -6.48 7.72
CA VAL A 39 -4.66 -5.28 8.33
C VAL A 39 -6.14 -5.48 8.61
N GLU A 40 -6.91 -5.97 7.64
CA GLU A 40 -8.34 -6.23 7.80
C GLU A 40 -8.61 -7.27 8.90
N THR A 41 -7.77 -8.30 8.99
CA THR A 41 -7.84 -9.32 10.05
C THR A 41 -7.52 -8.72 11.42
N ALA A 42 -6.48 -7.90 11.51
CA ALA A 42 -6.10 -7.23 12.75
C ALA A 42 -7.20 -6.27 13.25
N ILE A 43 -7.80 -5.49 12.35
CA ILE A 43 -8.92 -4.60 12.67
C ILE A 43 -10.12 -5.39 13.19
N GLY A 44 -10.51 -6.46 12.49
CA GLY A 44 -11.63 -7.31 12.90
C GLY A 44 -11.45 -7.90 14.30
N ARG A 45 -10.21 -8.24 14.69
CA ARG A 45 -9.90 -8.83 16.00
C ARG A 45 -9.77 -7.82 17.13
N THR A 46 -9.50 -6.55 16.83
CA THR A 46 -9.16 -5.54 17.84
C THR A 46 -10.21 -4.43 18.00
N SER A 47 -11.07 -4.25 17.00
CA SER A 47 -12.06 -3.19 17.02
C SER A 47 -13.10 -3.37 18.14
N ARG A 48 -13.45 -2.26 18.78
CA ARG A 48 -14.50 -2.18 19.80
C ARG A 48 -15.85 -1.76 19.25
N SER A 49 -15.93 -1.32 18.00
CA SER A 49 -17.19 -0.92 17.36
C SER A 49 -17.93 -2.15 16.84
N PRO A 50 -19.21 -2.38 17.17
CA PRO A 50 -20.01 -3.47 16.60
C PRO A 50 -20.16 -3.35 15.07
N MET A 51 -20.22 -2.14 14.54
CA MET A 51 -20.27 -1.92 13.09
C MET A 51 -19.00 -2.42 12.38
N ILE A 52 -17.86 -2.33 13.05
CA ILE A 52 -16.59 -2.77 12.50
C ILE A 52 -16.38 -4.25 12.81
N ARG A 53 -16.53 -4.69 14.06
CA ARG A 53 -16.24 -6.08 14.47
C ARG A 53 -17.25 -7.09 13.91
N ASP A 54 -18.55 -6.79 13.99
CA ASP A 54 -19.60 -7.77 13.71
C ASP A 54 -20.16 -7.57 12.29
N ALA A 55 -20.36 -6.32 11.86
CA ALA A 55 -20.85 -6.03 10.52
C ALA A 55 -19.74 -5.93 9.45
N HIS A 56 -18.46 -5.93 9.86
CA HIS A 56 -17.31 -5.81 8.96
C HIS A 56 -17.41 -4.62 7.99
N ASP A 57 -17.92 -3.49 8.48
CA ASP A 57 -18.06 -2.26 7.71
C ASP A 57 -16.73 -1.49 7.64
N TYR A 58 -15.72 -2.13 7.05
CA TYR A 58 -14.39 -1.56 6.85
C TYR A 58 -13.66 -2.22 5.69
N ARG A 59 -12.69 -1.49 5.13
CA ARG A 59 -11.75 -1.99 4.14
C ARG A 59 -10.38 -1.37 4.31
N ALA A 60 -9.34 -2.15 4.08
CA ALA A 60 -8.00 -1.63 3.89
C ALA A 60 -7.81 -1.17 2.44
N GLY A 61 -6.95 -0.17 2.25
CA GLY A 61 -6.56 0.31 0.93
C GLY A 61 -5.26 1.09 1.00
N ILE A 62 -4.37 0.85 0.05
CA ILE A 62 -3.05 1.50 -0.01
C ILE A 62 -3.12 2.66 -0.97
N HIS A 63 -2.51 3.77 -0.58
CA HIS A 63 -2.41 4.98 -1.38
C HIS A 63 -0.94 5.32 -1.60
N ASP A 64 -0.64 5.95 -2.74
CA ASP A 64 0.69 6.46 -3.00
C ASP A 64 0.96 7.78 -2.27
N ARG A 65 2.17 8.31 -2.43
CA ARG A 65 2.58 9.59 -1.84
C ARG A 65 1.76 10.80 -2.32
N HIS A 66 1.00 10.65 -3.41
CA HIS A 66 0.11 11.67 -3.96
C HIS A 66 -1.35 11.40 -3.58
N LEU A 67 -1.58 10.49 -2.63
CA LEU A 67 -2.90 10.11 -2.12
C LEU A 67 -3.80 9.49 -3.19
N ARG A 68 -3.20 8.96 -4.26
CA ARG A 68 -3.92 8.19 -5.28
C ARG A 68 -4.01 6.75 -4.80
N LYS A 69 -5.17 6.15 -4.97
CA LYS A 69 -5.42 4.77 -4.59
C LYS A 69 -4.60 3.82 -5.48
N LEU A 70 -3.82 2.95 -4.84
CA LEU A 70 -3.02 1.91 -5.50
C LEU A 70 -3.72 0.54 -5.46
N THR A 71 -4.45 0.24 -4.38
CA THR A 71 -5.06 -1.07 -4.14
C THR A 71 -6.46 -0.94 -3.51
N GLY A 72 -7.19 -2.06 -3.43
CA GLY A 72 -8.50 -2.16 -2.80
C GLY A 72 -9.69 -1.99 -3.75
N ARG A 73 -10.88 -2.47 -3.34
CA ARG A 73 -12.13 -2.36 -4.14
C ARG A 73 -12.70 -0.94 -4.13
N SER A 74 -13.26 -0.50 -5.26
CA SER A 74 -13.95 0.80 -5.33
C SER A 74 -15.25 0.72 -4.53
N TYR A 75 -15.32 1.49 -3.44
CA TYR A 75 -16.52 1.66 -2.62
C TYR A 75 -17.12 3.05 -2.85
N SER A 76 -18.40 3.19 -2.56
CA SER A 76 -19.13 4.46 -2.65
C SER A 76 -18.62 5.54 -1.69
N ALA A 77 -17.90 5.14 -0.62
CA ALA A 77 -17.19 6.04 0.28
C ALA A 77 -15.67 5.85 0.13
N LEU A 78 -15.03 6.67 -0.71
CA LEU A 78 -13.57 6.76 -0.74
C LEU A 78 -13.13 7.71 0.38
N VAL A 79 -12.38 7.18 1.36
CA VAL A 79 -11.82 7.97 2.46
C VAL A 79 -10.52 8.61 1.99
N HIS A 80 -10.37 9.91 2.23
CA HIS A 80 -9.09 10.58 1.94
C HIS A 80 -8.05 10.16 2.98
N PRO A 81 -6.84 9.70 2.59
CA PRO A 81 -5.81 9.30 3.55
C PRO A 81 -5.37 10.51 4.37
N VAL A 82 -5.16 10.31 5.67
CA VAL A 82 -4.60 11.33 6.56
C VAL A 82 -3.08 11.27 6.47
N VAL A 83 -2.45 12.38 6.08
CA VAL A 83 -0.99 12.52 6.03
C VAL A 83 -0.54 13.31 7.24
N ARG A 84 0.53 12.85 7.88
CA ARG A 84 1.24 13.62 8.91
C ARG A 84 2.49 14.22 8.28
N ASP A 85 2.74 15.47 8.64
CA ASP A 85 3.88 16.30 8.25
C ASP A 85 5.25 15.69 8.60
#